data_AF-A0A076LK69-F1
#
_entry.id   AF-A0A076LK69-F1
#
_cell.length_a   1.000
_cell.length_b   1.000
_cell.length_c   1.000
_cell.angle_alpha   90.00
_cell.angle_beta   90.00
_cell.angle_gamma   90.00
#
_symmetry.space_group_name_H-M   'P 1'
#
loop_
_entity.id
_entity.type
_entity.pdbx_description
1 polymer ?
#
loop_
_entity_poly.entity_id
_entity_poly.type
_entity_poly.pdbx_seq_one_letter_code
_entity_poly.pdbx_strand_id
1 'polypeptide(L)'
;MQQPAILAGFLLGAWMFLKKEKFTHCEHSVELRELSALQRIEYMEYAAANQINDDGEIEPMKYISALNRMDIKLNAMLVAMATVSPEKMEDPTEMQVLQHSIMRAWPSDALGKAGKLVMALSGMLPPEPAPGESPDGTLGEHDAGKF
;
A
#
# COMPACT_ATOMS: atom_id res chain seq x y z
N MET A 1 -39.19 37.08 -4.15
CA MET A 1 -38.21 37.09 -3.04
C MET A 1 -38.42 35.83 -2.23
N GLN A 2 -37.48 34.97 -1.87
CA GLN A 2 -36.10 34.63 -2.25
C GLN A 2 -35.89 33.28 -1.50
N GLN A 3 -35.42 32.22 -2.18
CA GLN A 3 -35.04 30.96 -1.52
C GLN A 3 -33.89 31.21 -0.53
N PRO A 4 -33.70 30.36 0.50
CA PRO A 4 -32.38 30.02 0.97
C PRO A 4 -32.03 28.59 0.53
N ALA A 5 -31.48 28.50 -0.68
CA ALA A 5 -30.73 27.36 -1.17
C ALA A 5 -29.26 27.52 -0.77
N ILE A 6 -28.93 27.48 0.52
CA ILE A 6 -27.53 27.47 0.96
C ILE A 6 -27.45 26.64 2.24
N LEU A 7 -27.34 25.32 2.09
CA LEU A 7 -26.59 24.45 3.02
C LEU A 7 -26.51 22.98 2.56
N ALA A 8 -27.13 22.61 1.44
CA ALA A 8 -27.00 21.25 0.86
C ALA A 8 -25.87 21.10 -0.17
N GLY A 9 -25.18 22.19 -0.53
CA GLY A 9 -24.21 22.20 -1.63
C GLY A 9 -22.76 21.89 -1.25
N PHE A 10 -22.40 21.93 0.04
CA PHE A 10 -21.00 21.76 0.46
C PHE A 10 -20.64 20.34 0.92
N LEU A 11 -21.64 19.47 1.11
CA LEU A 11 -21.43 18.11 1.62
C LEU A 11 -21.79 17.01 0.61
N LEU A 12 -22.33 17.34 -0.56
CA LEU A 12 -22.65 16.35 -1.60
C LEU A 12 -21.63 16.31 -2.76
N GLY A 13 -20.57 17.13 -2.73
CA GLY A 13 -19.56 17.19 -3.80
C GLY A 13 -18.12 16.85 -3.40
N ALA A 14 -17.82 16.73 -2.10
CA ALA A 14 -16.44 16.57 -1.60
C ALA A 14 -16.19 15.28 -0.79
N TRP A 15 -17.22 14.45 -0.55
CA TRP A 15 -17.12 13.34 0.41
C TRP A 15 -16.54 12.04 -0.14
N MET A 16 -16.42 11.84 -1.46
CA MET A 16 -15.86 10.60 -2.01
C MET A 16 -15.09 10.81 -3.31
N PHE A 17 -13.79 11.05 -3.23
CA PHE A 17 -12.93 10.61 -4.33
C PHE A 17 -11.54 10.24 -3.80
N LEU A 18 -11.38 8.97 -3.46
CA LEU A 18 -10.06 8.35 -3.39
C LEU A 18 -9.37 8.60 -4.72
N LYS A 19 -8.12 9.06 -4.70
CA LYS A 19 -7.35 9.28 -5.94
C LYS A 19 -7.34 8.00 -6.77
N LYS A 20 -7.33 8.14 -8.09
CA LYS A 20 -7.34 6.98 -8.99
C LYS A 20 -6.36 7.20 -10.13
N GLU A 21 -5.71 6.14 -10.55
CA GLU A 21 -4.81 6.16 -11.69
C GLU A 21 -4.93 4.86 -12.48
N LYS A 22 -4.82 4.97 -13.81
CA LYS A 22 -4.83 3.82 -14.70
C LYS A 22 -3.43 3.22 -14.72
N PHE A 23 -3.27 2.06 -14.09
CA PHE A 23 -2.06 1.26 -14.20
C PHE A 23 -2.10 0.45 -15.49
N THR A 24 -1.03 0.50 -16.27
CA THR A 24 -0.90 -0.31 -17.50
C THR A 24 0.39 -1.11 -17.44
N HIS A 25 0.29 -2.41 -17.66
CA HIS A 25 1.42 -3.32 -17.77
C HIS A 25 1.22 -4.22 -18.98
N CYS A 26 2.20 -4.23 -19.88
CA CYS A 26 2.07 -4.80 -21.22
C CYS A 26 0.86 -4.19 -21.96
N GLU A 27 -0.13 -5.01 -22.33
CA GLU A 27 -1.36 -4.58 -23.04
C GLU A 27 -2.61 -4.56 -22.14
N HIS A 28 -2.44 -4.82 -20.83
CA HIS A 28 -3.54 -4.82 -19.88
C HIS A 28 -3.51 -3.56 -19.02
N SER A 29 -4.69 -2.97 -18.82
CA SER A 29 -4.85 -1.83 -17.94
C SER A 29 -5.90 -2.10 -16.88
N VAL A 30 -5.65 -1.58 -15.68
CA VAL A 30 -6.60 -1.59 -14.57
C VAL A 30 -6.60 -0.21 -13.89
N GLU A 31 -7.74 0.19 -13.35
CA GLU A 31 -7.82 1.38 -12.50
C GLU A 31 -7.46 0.98 -11.07
N LEU A 32 -6.41 1.61 -10.52
CA LEU A 32 -6.02 1.50 -9.12
C LEU A 32 -6.42 2.76 -8.39
N ARG A 33 -6.76 2.61 -7.11
CA ARG A 33 -7.25 3.69 -6.27
C ARG A 33 -6.41 3.80 -5.00
N GLU A 34 -6.37 5.00 -4.45
CA GLU A 34 -5.96 5.24 -3.07
C GLU A 34 -6.78 4.36 -2.13
N LEU A 35 -6.11 3.84 -1.10
CA LEU A 35 -6.78 3.11 -0.03
C LEU A 35 -7.49 4.07 0.92
N SER A 36 -8.71 3.70 1.34
CA SER A 36 -9.38 4.41 2.42
C SER A 36 -8.57 4.33 3.72
N ALA A 37 -8.85 5.21 4.67
CA ALA A 37 -8.19 5.17 5.98
C ALA A 37 -8.31 3.80 6.68
N LEU A 38 -9.47 3.14 6.55
CA LEU A 38 -9.68 1.80 7.09
C LEU A 38 -8.86 0.75 6.36
N GLN A 39 -8.88 0.74 5.02
CA GLN A 39 -8.10 -0.19 4.21
C GLN A 39 -6.59 -0.05 4.47
N ARG A 40 -6.11 1.16 4.79
CA ARG A 40 -4.72 1.38 5.21
C ARG A 40 -4.42 0.70 6.54
N ILE A 41 -5.31 0.77 7.52
CA ILE A 41 -5.15 0.06 8.82
C ILE A 41 -5.11 -1.44 8.57
N GLU A 42 -6.08 -1.98 7.85
CA GLU A 42 -6.18 -3.41 7.52
C GLU A 42 -4.95 -3.92 6.76
N TYR A 43 -4.46 -3.12 5.80
CA TYR A 43 -3.23 -3.46 5.09
C TYR A 43 -2.01 -3.48 6.01
N MET A 44 -1.87 -2.52 6.93
CA MET A 44 -0.74 -2.50 7.86
C MET A 44 -0.78 -3.68 8.84
N GLU A 45 -1.96 -4.07 9.32
CA GLU A 45 -2.15 -5.28 10.13
C GLU A 45 -1.78 -6.54 9.33
N TYR A 46 -2.25 -6.63 8.08
CA TYR A 46 -1.87 -7.70 7.16
C TYR A 46 -0.35 -7.76 6.94
N ALA A 47 0.28 -6.60 6.76
CA ALA A 47 1.71 -6.49 6.53
C ALA A 47 2.51 -6.94 7.76
N ALA A 48 2.12 -6.48 8.95
CA ALA A 48 2.70 -6.92 10.21
C ALA A 48 2.58 -8.44 10.40
N ALA A 49 1.43 -9.03 10.08
CA ALA A 49 1.21 -10.48 10.18
C ALA A 49 2.00 -11.32 9.16
N ASN A 50 2.51 -10.71 8.08
CA ASN A 50 3.32 -11.38 7.05
C ASN A 50 4.82 -11.02 7.13
N GLN A 51 5.27 -10.34 8.20
CA GLN A 51 6.68 -10.05 8.39
C GLN A 51 7.52 -11.33 8.52
N ILE A 52 8.78 -11.23 8.11
CA ILE A 52 9.76 -12.29 8.28
C ILE A 52 10.39 -12.10 9.64
N ASN A 53 10.25 -13.10 10.51
CA ASN A 53 11.00 -13.16 11.75
C ASN A 53 12.40 -13.64 11.40
N ASP A 54 13.38 -12.74 11.41
CA ASP A 54 14.79 -13.08 11.29
C ASP A 54 15.39 -13.18 12.68
N ASP A 55 15.61 -14.41 13.14
CA ASP A 55 16.31 -14.72 14.39
C ASP A 55 17.83 -14.86 14.19
N GLY A 56 18.34 -14.58 12.97
CA GLY A 56 19.74 -14.71 12.62
C GLY A 56 20.18 -16.14 12.27
N GLU A 57 19.26 -17.12 12.31
CA GLU A 57 19.56 -18.53 12.03
C GLU A 57 19.04 -18.99 10.66
N ILE A 58 18.39 -18.11 9.90
CA ILE A 58 17.79 -18.46 8.61
C ILE A 58 18.86 -18.59 7.54
N GLU A 59 18.91 -19.77 6.92
CA GLU A 59 19.76 -20.06 5.78
C GLU A 59 19.54 -19.05 4.62
N PRO A 60 20.59 -18.50 3.97
CA PRO A 60 20.45 -17.36 3.06
C PRO A 60 19.41 -17.54 1.94
N MET A 61 19.36 -18.72 1.31
CA MET A 61 18.41 -18.98 0.23
C MET A 61 16.96 -19.07 0.74
N LYS A 62 16.74 -19.56 1.97
CA LYS A 62 15.42 -19.57 2.61
C LYS A 62 14.98 -18.15 2.94
N TYR A 63 15.90 -17.32 3.41
CA TYR A 63 15.63 -15.91 3.68
C TYR A 63 15.24 -15.15 2.41
N ILE A 64 16.00 -15.31 1.31
CA ILE A 64 15.67 -14.71 0.01
C ILE A 64 14.31 -15.19 -0.50
N SER A 65 14.01 -16.48 -0.38
CA SER A 65 12.70 -17.04 -0.76
C SER A 65 11.56 -16.45 0.07
N ALA A 66 11.76 -16.30 1.40
CA ALA A 66 10.80 -15.68 2.30
C ALA A 66 10.56 -14.21 1.95
N LEU A 67 11.62 -13.44 1.69
CA LEU A 67 11.55 -12.04 1.25
C LEU A 67 10.72 -11.90 -0.03
N ASN A 68 11.03 -12.69 -1.05
CA ASN A 68 10.29 -12.68 -2.31
C ASN A 68 8.81 -13.03 -2.09
N ARG A 69 8.52 -14.04 -1.26
CA ARG A 69 7.14 -14.44 -0.95
C ARG A 69 6.39 -13.33 -0.22
N MET A 70 7.03 -12.68 0.75
CA MET A 70 6.46 -11.57 1.49
C MET A 70 6.14 -10.41 0.54
N ASP A 71 7.12 -9.96 -0.24
CA ASP A 71 6.97 -8.83 -1.17
C ASP A 71 5.82 -9.06 -2.17
N ILE A 72 5.76 -10.26 -2.78
CA ILE A 72 4.66 -10.63 -3.69
C ILE A 72 3.29 -10.56 -3.00
N LYS A 73 3.18 -11.12 -1.79
CA LYS A 73 1.92 -11.11 -1.03
C LYS A 73 1.47 -9.70 -0.70
N LEU A 74 2.38 -8.87 -0.18
CA LEU A 74 2.06 -7.50 0.23
C LEU A 74 1.61 -6.67 -0.97
N ASN A 75 2.35 -6.71 -2.07
CA ASN A 75 1.99 -5.99 -3.29
C ASN A 75 0.67 -6.49 -3.89
N ALA A 76 0.42 -7.80 -3.90
CA ALA A 76 -0.85 -8.34 -4.38
C ALA A 76 -2.05 -7.92 -3.50
N MET A 77 -1.86 -7.81 -2.18
CA MET A 77 -2.92 -7.33 -1.28
C MET A 77 -3.26 -5.86 -1.54
N LEU A 78 -2.24 -5.02 -1.72
CA LEU A 78 -2.44 -3.61 -2.11
C LEU A 78 -3.26 -3.49 -3.40
N VAL A 79 -2.90 -4.27 -4.43
CA VAL A 79 -3.62 -4.25 -5.70
C VAL A 79 -5.05 -4.77 -5.54
N ALA A 80 -5.28 -5.81 -4.75
CA ALA A 80 -6.62 -6.33 -4.47
C ALA A 80 -7.51 -5.26 -3.82
N MET A 81 -7.01 -4.60 -2.77
CA MET A 81 -7.72 -3.53 -2.06
C MET A 81 -7.98 -2.30 -2.95
N ALA A 82 -7.03 -1.95 -3.83
CA ALA A 82 -7.11 -0.78 -4.70
C ALA A 82 -8.01 -0.98 -5.93
N THR A 83 -8.22 -2.23 -6.37
CA THR A 83 -9.05 -2.54 -7.55
C THR A 83 -10.55 -2.57 -7.22
N VAL A 84 -10.91 -2.89 -5.98
CA VAL A 84 -12.30 -2.95 -5.54
C VAL A 84 -12.71 -1.64 -4.87
N SER A 85 -13.97 -1.24 -5.05
CA SER A 85 -14.50 -0.05 -4.37
C SER A 85 -14.73 -0.38 -2.89
N PRO A 86 -14.45 0.54 -1.94
CA PRO A 86 -14.61 0.28 -0.50
C PRO A 86 -16.01 -0.21 -0.12
N GLU A 87 -17.04 0.24 -0.85
CA GLU A 87 -18.45 -0.13 -0.63
C GLU A 87 -18.80 -1.56 -1.07
N LYS A 88 -17.94 -2.20 -1.86
CA LYS A 88 -18.21 -3.50 -2.50
C LYS A 88 -17.53 -4.67 -1.82
N MET A 89 -16.79 -4.42 -0.74
CA MET A 89 -15.92 -5.40 -0.12
C MET A 89 -16.19 -5.40 1.37
N GLU A 90 -17.07 -6.30 1.80
CA GLU A 90 -17.42 -6.47 3.21
C GLU A 90 -16.80 -7.75 3.81
N ASP A 91 -16.36 -8.71 2.97
CA ASP A 91 -15.83 -10.01 3.41
C ASP A 91 -14.30 -10.13 3.21
N PRO A 92 -13.53 -10.29 4.30
CA PRO A 92 -12.09 -10.56 4.26
C PRO A 92 -11.70 -11.81 3.43
N THR A 93 -12.60 -12.79 3.32
CA THR A 93 -12.37 -14.02 2.55
C THR A 93 -12.31 -13.73 1.05
N GLU A 94 -13.23 -12.90 0.54
CA GLU A 94 -13.25 -12.48 -0.86
C GLU A 94 -11.98 -11.70 -1.23
N MET A 95 -11.48 -10.86 -0.31
CA MET A 95 -10.22 -10.16 -0.47
C MET A 95 -9.04 -11.13 -0.66
N GLN A 96 -8.96 -12.18 0.17
CA GLN A 96 -7.89 -13.18 0.06
C GLN A 96 -7.99 -13.99 -1.24
N VAL A 97 -9.20 -14.32 -1.68
CA VAL A 97 -9.42 -14.99 -2.97
C VAL A 97 -8.96 -14.10 -4.13
N LEU A 98 -9.29 -12.81 -4.10
CA LEU A 98 -8.85 -11.84 -5.10
C LEU A 98 -7.33 -11.66 -5.09
N GLN A 99 -6.72 -11.53 -3.91
CA GLN A 99 -5.27 -11.48 -3.75
C GLN A 99 -4.61 -12.70 -4.42
N HIS A 100 -5.10 -13.89 -4.13
CA HIS A 100 -4.55 -15.12 -4.70
C HIS A 100 -4.74 -15.20 -6.23
N SER A 101 -5.87 -14.70 -6.74
CA SER A 101 -6.12 -14.57 -8.18
C SER A 101 -5.11 -13.62 -8.84
N ILE A 102 -4.85 -12.47 -8.23
CA ILE A 102 -3.86 -11.49 -8.69
C ILE A 102 -2.45 -12.11 -8.69
N MET A 103 -2.04 -12.78 -7.62
CA MET A 103 -0.75 -13.47 -7.54
C MET A 103 -0.55 -14.53 -8.63
N ARG A 104 -1.64 -15.18 -9.08
CA ARG A 104 -1.58 -16.16 -10.16
C ARG A 104 -1.47 -15.51 -11.54
N ALA A 105 -2.12 -14.37 -11.73
CA ALA A 105 -2.24 -13.74 -13.05
C ALA A 105 -1.14 -12.71 -13.34
N TRP A 106 -0.57 -12.07 -12.31
CA TRP A 106 0.34 -10.94 -12.48
C TRP A 106 1.79 -11.34 -12.22
N PRO A 107 2.75 -10.92 -13.07
CA PRO A 107 4.17 -11.14 -12.81
C PRO A 107 4.66 -10.26 -11.64
N SER A 108 5.72 -10.71 -10.95
CA SER A 108 6.27 -10.01 -9.78
C SER A 108 6.62 -8.54 -10.05
N ASP A 109 7.21 -8.23 -11.21
CA ASP A 109 7.54 -6.85 -11.61
C ASP A 109 6.29 -5.95 -11.75
N ALA A 110 5.17 -6.49 -12.27
CA ALA A 110 3.92 -5.75 -12.34
C ALA A 110 3.35 -5.47 -10.95
N LEU A 111 3.43 -6.46 -10.04
CA LEU A 111 2.99 -6.32 -8.66
C LEU A 111 3.79 -5.25 -7.93
N GLY A 112 5.12 -5.27 -8.02
CA GLY A 112 5.96 -4.25 -7.38
C GLY A 112 5.66 -2.84 -7.88
N LYS A 113 5.48 -2.66 -9.20
CA LYS A 113 5.14 -1.35 -9.79
C LYS A 113 3.74 -0.88 -9.37
N ALA A 114 2.75 -1.77 -9.42
CA ALA A 114 1.38 -1.46 -9.03
C ALA A 114 1.26 -1.17 -7.52
N GLY A 115 1.92 -1.97 -6.67
CA GLY A 115 1.98 -1.75 -5.23
C GLY A 115 2.58 -0.39 -4.89
N LYS A 116 3.71 -0.02 -5.51
CA LYS A 116 4.33 1.30 -5.34
C LYS A 116 3.38 2.43 -5.75
N LEU A 117 2.64 2.28 -6.86
CA LEU A 117 1.63 3.25 -7.29
C LEU A 117 0.51 3.39 -6.26
N VAL A 118 -0.03 2.29 -5.74
CA VAL A 118 -1.07 2.31 -4.70
C VAL A 118 -0.56 3.00 -3.43
N MET A 119 0.67 2.70 -2.99
CA MET A 119 1.28 3.37 -1.84
C MET A 119 1.45 4.87 -2.08
N ALA A 120 1.82 5.29 -3.29
CA ALA A 120 1.92 6.70 -3.65
C ALA A 120 0.56 7.41 -3.62
N LEU A 121 -0.46 6.81 -4.25
CA LEU A 121 -1.83 7.32 -4.22
C LEU A 121 -2.33 7.48 -2.77
N SER A 122 -1.98 6.53 -1.91
CA SER A 122 -2.40 6.45 -0.50
C SER A 122 -1.55 7.26 0.48
N GLY A 123 -0.54 8.00 0.01
CA GLY A 123 0.35 8.78 0.87
C GLY A 123 1.11 7.91 1.88
N MET A 124 1.47 6.68 1.49
CA MET A 124 2.18 5.70 2.32
C MET A 124 3.66 5.55 1.97
N LEU A 125 4.14 6.26 0.94
CA LEU A 125 5.57 6.36 0.68
C LEU A 125 6.18 7.43 1.58
N PRO A 126 7.43 7.24 2.04
CA PRO A 126 8.14 8.29 2.76
C PRO A 126 8.22 9.55 1.88
N PRO A 127 8.20 10.75 2.49
CA PRO A 127 8.41 11.99 1.76
C PRO A 127 9.76 11.93 1.04
N GLU A 128 9.82 12.47 -0.17
CA GLU A 128 11.09 12.64 -0.86
C GLU A 128 11.98 13.56 0.00
N PRO A 129 13.26 13.20 0.24
CA PRO A 129 14.14 14.04 1.04
C PRO A 129 14.19 15.44 0.44
N ALA A 130 14.16 16.46 1.29
CA ALA A 130 14.25 17.83 0.83
C ALA A 130 15.55 18.00 0.00
N PRO A 131 15.54 18.80 -1.07
CA PRO A 131 16.74 19.01 -1.88
C PRO A 131 17.86 19.58 -0.98
N GLY A 132 18.84 18.73 -0.66
CA GLY A 132 19.96 19.04 0.24
C GLY A 132 20.17 18.06 1.41
N GLU A 133 19.20 17.22 1.75
CA GLU A 133 19.37 16.15 2.74
C GLU A 133 19.94 14.88 2.08
N SER A 134 21.17 14.53 2.47
CA SER A 134 21.75 13.22 2.13
C SER A 134 21.08 12.16 3.02
N PRO A 135 20.80 10.94 2.50
CA PRO A 135 20.04 9.91 3.23
C PRO A 135 20.84 9.18 4.31
N ASP A 136 21.81 9.85 4.95
CA ASP A 136 22.67 9.24 5.96
C ASP A 136 22.69 10.09 7.25
N GLY A 137 22.41 9.44 8.37
CA GLY A 137 22.47 10.03 9.69
C GLY A 137 21.30 9.67 10.58
N THR A 138 21.35 8.50 11.23
CA THR A 138 21.23 8.34 12.69
C THR A 138 21.46 6.86 13.06
N LEU A 139 22.71 6.43 13.09
CA LEU A 139 23.14 5.49 14.12
C LEU A 139 23.76 6.36 15.21
N GLY A 140 22.98 6.64 16.25
CA GLY A 140 23.46 7.36 17.42
C GLY A 140 24.61 6.59 18.05
N GLU A 141 25.80 7.11 17.82
CA GLU A 141 27.02 6.79 18.55
C GLU A 141 26.73 7.01 20.05
N HIS A 142 26.58 5.92 20.79
CA HIS A 142 26.51 5.97 22.25
C HIS A 142 27.86 6.46 22.75
N ASP A 143 27.89 7.73 23.15
CA ASP A 143 29.01 8.42 23.78
C ASP A 143 29.48 7.64 25.03
N ALA A 144 30.55 6.88 24.84
CA ALA A 144 31.30 6.26 25.90
C ALA A 144 32.16 7.34 26.58
N GLY A 145 31.62 7.91 27.65
CA GLY A 145 32.44 8.40 28.75
C GLY A 145 32.40 9.91 29.00
N LYS A 146 31.63 10.28 30.02
CA LYS A 146 32.07 11.07 31.19
C LYS A 146 30.86 11.35 32.07
N PHE A 147 30.88 10.83 33.30
CA PHE A 147 30.89 11.56 34.58
C PHE A 147 30.86 10.53 35.71
#